data_AF-A0A084QY64-F1
#
_entry.id   AF-A0A084QY64-F1
#
_cell.length_a   1.000
_cell.length_b   1.000
_cell.length_c   1.000
_cell.angle_alpha   90.00
_cell.angle_beta   90.00
_cell.angle_gamma   90.00
#
_symmetry.space_group_name_H-M   'P 1'
#
loop_
_entity.id
_entity.type
_entity.pdbx_description
1 polymer ?
#
loop_
_entity_poly.entity_id
_entity_poly.type
_entity_poly.pdbx_seq_one_letter_code
_entity_poly.pdbx_strand_id
1 'polypeptide(L)'
;MSELRVEWVPGMAGGRISSTGVVRIQGQAGTALSVIPAGPPGSLRRAAQEAEIKHQKAMSHRSREAEERGTRRIYLGAPLPFTTVPALITEGFSKASAAFARGDPRVLDHYHLTMNALAVNIEDPLCQYMLLLVLTICSSTETPFIETRTCFFSTLTKRKDSGQVALALVTKMAWFLYPNMFPWTNTKQNGPYDIWTMATKIGRHP
;
A
#
# COMPACT_ATOMS: atom_id res chain seq x y z
N MET A 1 -16.13 -5.95 -14.90
CA MET A 1 -14.94 -5.52 -14.14
C MET A 1 -15.34 -5.39 -12.68
N SER A 2 -15.03 -6.39 -11.86
CA SER A 2 -15.32 -6.38 -10.42
C SER A 2 -14.04 -6.05 -9.67
N GLU A 3 -13.94 -4.81 -9.18
CA GLU A 3 -12.89 -4.42 -8.23
C GLU A 3 -13.03 -5.24 -6.94
N LEU A 4 -11.91 -5.76 -6.43
CA LEU A 4 -11.82 -6.36 -5.09
C LEU A 4 -11.92 -5.24 -4.05
N ARG A 5 -12.93 -5.32 -3.17
CA ARG A 5 -13.27 -4.26 -2.21
C ARG A 5 -13.09 -4.76 -0.77
N VAL A 6 -12.28 -4.07 0.02
CA VAL A 6 -12.19 -4.28 1.48
C VAL A 6 -13.20 -3.35 2.13
N GLU A 7 -14.32 -3.93 2.58
CA GLU A 7 -15.38 -3.23 3.30
C GLU A 7 -15.16 -3.37 4.82
N TRP A 8 -15.14 -2.24 5.54
CA TRP A 8 -15.06 -2.19 6.99
C TRP A 8 -16.44 -1.87 7.55
N VAL A 9 -17.04 -2.81 8.28
CA VAL A 9 -18.33 -2.60 8.94
C VAL A 9 -18.08 -2.37 10.43
N PRO A 10 -18.53 -1.24 11.01
CA PRO A 10 -18.49 -1.05 12.45
C PRO A 10 -19.43 -2.07 13.10
N GLY A 11 -18.87 -2.98 13.90
CA GLY A 11 -19.65 -4.00 14.60
C GLY A 11 -20.53 -3.37 15.68
N MET A 12 -21.81 -3.76 15.73
CA MET A 12 -22.79 -3.25 16.71
C MET A 12 -22.46 -3.53 18.18
N ALA A 13 -21.48 -4.39 18.48
CA ALA A 13 -21.07 -4.73 19.85
C ALA A 13 -19.61 -4.34 20.10
N GLY A 14 -19.40 -3.18 20.73
CA GLY A 14 -18.15 -2.86 21.44
C GLY A 14 -17.07 -2.13 20.65
N GLY A 15 -17.39 -1.44 19.55
CA GLY A 15 -16.44 -0.53 18.89
C GLY A 15 -15.21 -1.18 18.27
N ARG A 16 -15.27 -2.50 18.06
CA ARG A 16 -14.26 -3.23 17.28
C ARG A 16 -14.52 -3.04 15.79
N ILE A 17 -13.49 -2.68 15.06
CA ILE A 17 -13.49 -2.84 13.61
C ILE A 17 -13.47 -4.34 13.32
N SER A 18 -14.58 -4.85 12.79
CA SER A 18 -14.66 -6.21 12.26
C SER A 18 -14.66 -6.16 10.74
N SER A 19 -13.57 -6.62 10.11
CA SER A 19 -13.63 -7.03 8.71
C SER A 19 -14.30 -8.40 8.64
N THR A 20 -15.28 -8.58 7.76
CA THR A 20 -15.97 -9.86 7.61
C THR A 20 -15.12 -10.94 6.96
N GLY A 21 -13.86 -10.68 6.57
CA GLY A 21 -12.87 -11.74 6.36
C GLY A 21 -11.65 -11.32 5.56
N VAL A 22 -10.49 -11.26 6.22
CA VAL A 22 -9.17 -11.32 5.57
C VAL A 22 -8.76 -12.79 5.58
N VAL A 23 -8.80 -13.46 4.43
CA VAL A 23 -8.56 -14.92 4.36
C VAL A 23 -7.10 -15.26 4.05
N ARG A 24 -6.34 -14.34 3.42
CA ARG A 24 -4.89 -14.53 3.16
C ARG A 24 -4.22 -13.23 2.73
N ILE A 25 -3.09 -12.86 3.35
CA ILE A 25 -2.15 -11.87 2.83
C ILE A 25 -1.11 -12.64 2.00
N GLN A 26 -1.03 -12.39 0.70
CA GLN A 26 -0.10 -13.07 -0.20
C GLN A 26 0.77 -12.04 -0.91
N GLY A 27 2.09 -12.18 -0.76
CA GLY A 27 3.07 -11.56 -1.65
C GLY A 27 3.09 -12.29 -2.99
N GLN A 28 3.37 -11.57 -4.07
CA GLN A 28 3.42 -12.15 -5.41
C GLN A 28 4.65 -13.06 -5.55
N ALA A 29 4.48 -14.36 -5.30
CA ALA A 29 5.48 -15.36 -5.66
C ALA A 29 5.44 -15.58 -7.18
N GLY A 30 6.52 -15.24 -7.87
CA GLY A 30 6.66 -15.40 -9.32
C GLY A 30 6.26 -16.80 -9.76
N THR A 31 5.22 -16.91 -10.58
CA THR A 31 4.65 -18.20 -10.95
C THR A 31 4.93 -18.57 -12.40
N ALA A 32 5.33 -19.83 -12.54
CA ALA A 32 5.28 -20.71 -13.71
C ALA A 32 6.33 -20.51 -14.81
N LEU A 33 7.34 -21.39 -14.78
CA LEU A 33 8.15 -21.75 -15.95
C LEU A 33 7.23 -22.22 -17.07
N SER A 34 7.35 -21.58 -18.23
CA SER A 34 6.65 -21.94 -19.46
C SER A 34 7.16 -23.29 -19.98
N VAL A 35 6.32 -24.32 -19.98
CA VAL A 35 6.60 -25.60 -20.66
C VAL A 35 6.58 -25.40 -22.18
N ILE A 36 7.69 -25.73 -22.85
CA ILE A 36 7.85 -25.61 -24.30
C ILE A 36 7.46 -26.94 -24.96
N PRO A 37 6.60 -26.96 -26.00
CA PRO A 37 6.25 -28.19 -26.73
C PRO A 37 7.46 -28.77 -27.48
N ALA A 38 7.70 -30.08 -27.37
CA ALA A 38 8.91 -30.74 -27.87
C ALA A 38 8.75 -31.49 -29.22
N GLY A 39 7.72 -31.16 -30.02
CA GLY A 39 7.41 -31.85 -31.28
C GLY A 39 7.74 -31.07 -32.57
N PRO A 40 8.01 -31.75 -33.71
CA PRO A 40 8.14 -31.11 -35.01
C PRO A 40 6.89 -30.30 -35.41
N PRO A 41 7.03 -29.15 -36.11
CA PRO A 41 5.90 -28.33 -36.55
C PRO A 41 4.92 -29.15 -37.40
N GLY A 42 3.62 -29.07 -37.09
CA GLY A 42 2.56 -29.78 -37.84
C GLY A 42 2.35 -31.24 -37.46
N SER A 43 3.12 -31.81 -36.53
CA SER A 43 2.90 -33.19 -36.06
C SER A 43 1.66 -33.31 -35.17
N LEU A 44 0.92 -34.42 -35.30
CA LEU A 44 -0.20 -34.79 -34.42
C LEU A 44 0.21 -34.77 -32.93
N ARG A 45 1.45 -35.17 -32.63
CA ARG A 45 2.00 -35.16 -31.27
C ARG A 45 2.19 -33.74 -30.71
N ARG A 46 2.61 -32.78 -31.54
CA ARG A 46 2.71 -31.37 -31.15
C ARG A 46 1.32 -30.74 -31.00
N ALA A 47 0.38 -31.04 -31.89
CA ALA A 47 -1.00 -30.57 -31.79
C ALA A 47 -1.68 -31.08 -30.51
N ALA A 48 -1.46 -32.34 -30.15
CA ALA A 48 -1.94 -32.91 -28.88
C ALA A 48 -1.32 -32.21 -27.67
N GLN A 49 0.00 -31.98 -27.66
CA GLN A 49 0.68 -31.26 -26.57
C GLN A 49 0.23 -29.80 -26.45
N GLU A 50 0.04 -29.10 -27.57
CA GLU A 50 -0.45 -27.72 -27.58
C GLU A 50 -1.91 -27.64 -27.11
N ALA A 51 -2.75 -28.63 -27.46
CA ALA A 51 -4.11 -28.75 -26.96
C ALA A 51 -4.14 -29.03 -25.45
N GLU A 52 -3.28 -29.92 -24.95
CA GLU A 52 -3.12 -30.21 -23.52
C GLU A 52 -2.65 -28.96 -22.76
N ILE A 53 -1.63 -28.24 -23.26
CA ILE A 53 -1.15 -27.00 -22.67
C ILE A 53 -2.24 -25.93 -22.69
N LYS A 54 -3.03 -25.81 -23.78
CA LYS A 54 -4.14 -24.87 -23.87
C LYS A 54 -5.26 -25.24 -22.91
N HIS A 55 -5.57 -26.52 -22.75
CA HIS A 55 -6.57 -27.01 -21.82
C HIS A 55 -6.13 -26.83 -20.37
N GLN A 56 -4.88 -27.15 -20.04
CA GLN A 56 -4.24 -26.90 -18.75
C GLN A 56 -4.24 -25.41 -18.42
N LYS A 57 -3.88 -24.54 -19.39
CA LYS A 57 -3.92 -23.07 -19.23
C LYS A 57 -5.35 -22.56 -19.02
N ALA A 58 -6.33 -23.10 -19.74
CA ALA A 58 -7.74 -22.73 -19.59
C ALA A 58 -8.30 -23.20 -18.24
N MET A 59 -7.99 -24.42 -17.82
CA MET A 59 -8.32 -24.97 -16.50
C MET A 59 -7.62 -24.17 -15.38
N SER A 60 -6.34 -23.85 -15.51
CA SER A 60 -5.63 -23.01 -14.53
C SER A 60 -6.20 -21.60 -14.50
N HIS A 61 -6.60 -21.03 -15.63
CA HIS A 61 -7.23 -19.71 -15.68
C HIS A 61 -8.62 -19.74 -15.03
N ARG A 62 -9.41 -20.80 -15.28
CA ARG A 62 -10.73 -20.97 -14.69
C ARG A 62 -10.68 -21.27 -13.19
N SER A 63 -9.71 -22.07 -12.75
CA SER A 63 -9.42 -22.31 -11.33
C SER A 63 -8.88 -21.06 -10.66
N ARG A 64 -8.00 -20.30 -11.31
CA ARG A 64 -7.52 -19.00 -10.83
C ARG A 64 -8.66 -18.00 -10.70
N GLU A 65 -9.53 -17.89 -11.71
CA GLU A 65 -10.72 -17.03 -11.66
C GLU A 65 -11.72 -17.47 -10.60
N ALA A 66 -11.92 -18.78 -10.40
CA ALA A 66 -12.80 -19.30 -9.36
C ALA A 66 -12.21 -19.09 -7.95
N GLU A 67 -10.90 -19.25 -7.80
CA GLU A 67 -10.17 -18.97 -6.56
C GLU A 67 -10.11 -17.46 -6.28
N GLU A 68 -9.92 -16.61 -7.29
CA GLU A 68 -9.96 -15.14 -7.21
C GLU A 68 -11.36 -14.60 -6.87
N ARG A 69 -12.43 -15.26 -7.35
CA ARG A 69 -13.82 -14.95 -6.94
C ARG A 69 -14.14 -15.40 -5.51
N GLY A 70 -13.43 -16.40 -4.98
CA GLY A 70 -13.66 -16.96 -3.64
C GLY A 70 -12.71 -16.45 -2.55
N THR A 71 -11.53 -15.96 -2.89
CA THR A 71 -10.51 -15.54 -1.91
C THR A 71 -10.42 -14.02 -1.81
N ARG A 72 -10.81 -13.50 -0.64
CA ARG A 72 -10.65 -12.09 -0.25
C ARG A 72 -9.16 -11.79 -0.04
N ARG A 73 -8.48 -11.40 -1.12
CA ARG A 73 -7.04 -11.10 -1.16
C ARG A 73 -6.82 -9.59 -1.13
N ILE A 74 -5.89 -9.12 -0.30
CA ILE A 74 -5.39 -7.75 -0.31
C ILE A 74 -4.17 -7.71 -1.21
N TYR A 75 -4.27 -7.03 -2.35
CA TYR A 75 -3.12 -6.79 -3.22
C TYR A 75 -2.41 -5.52 -2.76
N LEU A 76 -1.12 -5.66 -2.41
CA LEU A 76 -0.29 -4.58 -1.90
C LEU A 76 0.45 -3.82 -3.03
N GLY A 77 0.43 -4.34 -4.26
CA GLY A 77 1.14 -3.72 -5.39
C GLY A 77 2.66 -3.82 -5.31
N ALA A 78 3.20 -4.60 -4.38
CA ALA A 78 4.63 -4.85 -4.22
C ALA A 78 4.90 -6.26 -3.66
N PRO A 79 6.04 -6.89 -4.00
CA PRO A 79 6.44 -8.16 -3.42
C PRO A 79 6.80 -8.01 -1.94
N LEU A 80 6.65 -9.12 -1.20
CA LEU A 80 7.06 -9.23 0.20
C LEU A 80 8.28 -10.16 0.32
N PRO A 81 9.25 -9.87 1.20
CA PRO A 81 9.41 -8.61 1.92
C PRO A 81 9.67 -7.44 0.95
N PHE A 82 9.34 -6.23 1.36
CA PHE A 82 9.57 -5.04 0.53
C PHE A 82 11.08 -4.84 0.37
N THR A 83 11.59 -4.88 -0.86
CA THR A 83 12.99 -4.54 -1.16
C THR A 83 13.16 -3.09 -1.56
N THR A 84 12.06 -2.42 -1.90
CA THR A 84 12.00 -1.01 -2.28
C THR A 84 10.73 -0.39 -1.73
N VAL A 85 10.70 0.94 -1.60
CA VAL A 85 9.48 1.67 -1.21
C VAL A 85 8.37 1.44 -2.27
N PRO A 86 7.16 1.01 -1.87
CA PRO A 86 6.05 0.74 -2.79
C PRO A 86 5.64 1.94 -3.66
N ALA A 87 5.25 1.68 -4.91
CA ALA A 87 4.93 2.71 -5.91
C ALA A 87 3.84 3.70 -5.45
N LEU A 88 2.80 3.22 -4.77
CA LEU A 88 1.74 4.08 -4.24
C LEU A 88 2.29 5.19 -3.34
N ILE A 89 3.30 4.87 -2.53
CA ILE A 89 3.93 5.80 -1.61
C ILE A 89 4.83 6.75 -2.40
N THR A 90 5.72 6.24 -3.25
CA THR A 90 6.64 7.08 -4.04
C THR A 90 5.90 8.05 -4.96
N GLU A 91 4.78 7.63 -5.57
CA GLU A 91 3.90 8.49 -6.36
C GLU A 91 3.20 9.54 -5.49
N GLY A 92 2.73 9.18 -4.29
CA GLY A 92 2.15 10.11 -3.33
C GLY A 92 3.13 11.22 -2.94
N PHE A 93 4.37 10.84 -2.65
CA PHE A 93 5.47 11.78 -2.41
C PHE A 93 5.77 12.66 -3.64
N SER A 94 5.87 12.07 -4.83
CA SER A 94 6.12 12.82 -6.07
C SER A 94 5.04 13.87 -6.35
N LYS A 95 3.76 13.50 -6.19
CA LYS A 95 2.62 14.42 -6.33
C LYS A 95 2.69 15.55 -5.31
N ALA A 96 3.03 15.24 -4.06
CA ALA A 96 3.18 16.26 -3.02
C ALA A 96 4.36 17.19 -3.35
N SER A 97 5.52 16.66 -3.74
CA SER A 97 6.67 17.46 -4.15
C SER A 97 6.32 18.40 -5.30
N ALA A 98 5.56 17.93 -6.30
CA ALA A 98 5.09 18.77 -7.40
C ALA A 98 4.11 19.86 -6.93
N ALA A 99 3.17 19.53 -6.04
CA ALA A 99 2.22 20.49 -5.48
C ALA A 99 2.91 21.57 -4.62
N PHE A 100 3.96 21.19 -3.89
CA PHE A 100 4.76 22.06 -3.05
C PHE A 100 5.96 22.72 -3.78
N ALA A 101 6.09 22.55 -5.11
CA ALA A 101 7.18 23.17 -5.88
C ALA A 101 7.19 24.71 -5.80
N ARG A 102 6.03 25.34 -5.53
CA ARG A 102 5.89 26.78 -5.22
C ARG A 102 5.50 27.04 -3.76
N GLY A 103 5.49 25.99 -2.94
CA GLY A 103 5.04 26.00 -1.55
C GLY A 103 6.19 26.19 -0.57
N ASP A 104 5.93 25.86 0.69
CA ASP A 104 6.91 25.99 1.76
C ASP A 104 7.99 24.89 1.68
N PRO A 105 9.26 25.25 1.43
CA PRO A 105 10.33 24.26 1.23
C PRO A 105 10.55 23.38 2.48
N ARG A 106 10.24 23.89 3.67
CA ARG A 106 10.43 23.15 4.93
C ARG A 106 9.46 21.98 5.08
N VAL A 107 8.31 22.04 4.41
CA VAL A 107 7.37 20.91 4.31
C VAL A 107 7.94 19.84 3.39
N LEU A 108 8.54 20.27 2.28
CA LEU A 108 9.19 19.37 1.33
C LEU A 108 10.40 18.64 1.95
N ASP A 109 11.16 19.33 2.81
CA ASP A 109 12.27 18.74 3.54
C ASP A 109 11.83 17.56 4.41
N HIS A 110 10.66 17.64 5.06
CA HIS A 110 10.09 16.51 5.80
C HIS A 110 9.81 15.32 4.91
N TYR A 111 9.27 15.59 3.72
CA TYR A 111 8.96 14.53 2.76
C TYR A 111 10.23 13.83 2.26
N HIS A 112 11.28 14.60 1.99
CA HIS A 112 12.59 14.04 1.62
C HIS A 112 13.21 13.25 2.78
N LEU A 113 13.15 13.77 4.02
CA LEU A 113 13.63 13.05 5.21
C LEU A 113 12.89 11.73 5.41
N THR A 114 11.56 11.72 5.23
CA THR A 114 10.78 10.49 5.31
C THR A 114 11.17 9.49 4.22
N MET A 115 11.26 9.91 2.96
CA MET A 115 11.68 9.02 1.88
C MET A 115 13.07 8.43 2.10
N ASN A 116 14.02 9.24 2.60
CA ASN A 116 15.34 8.78 2.98
C ASN A 116 15.29 7.77 4.15
N ALA A 117 14.48 8.05 5.18
CA ALA A 117 14.29 7.13 6.30
C ALA A 117 13.74 5.77 5.86
N LEU A 118 12.76 5.75 4.95
CA LEU A 118 12.22 4.50 4.41
C LEU A 118 13.26 3.73 3.60
N ALA A 119 14.02 4.42 2.75
CA ALA A 119 15.01 3.78 1.90
C ALA A 119 16.16 3.16 2.72
N VAL A 120 16.66 3.89 3.72
CA VAL A 120 17.74 3.42 4.60
C VAL A 120 17.29 2.26 5.49
N ASN A 121 16.04 2.29 5.96
CA ASN A 121 15.52 1.28 6.89
C ASN A 121 14.59 0.27 6.20
N ILE A 122 14.66 0.10 4.87
CA ILE A 122 13.68 -0.75 4.17
C ILE A 122 13.70 -2.19 4.70
N GLU A 123 14.86 -2.72 5.08
CA GLU A 123 15.01 -4.07 5.62
C GLU A 123 14.62 -4.19 7.11
N ASP A 124 14.40 -3.07 7.81
CA ASP A 124 13.94 -3.08 9.21
C ASP A 124 12.53 -3.67 9.28
N PRO A 125 12.30 -4.72 10.12
CA PRO A 125 10.97 -5.28 10.32
C PRO A 125 9.90 -4.24 10.68
N LEU A 126 10.24 -3.19 11.44
CA LEU A 126 9.28 -2.15 11.79
C LEU A 126 8.90 -1.29 10.57
N CYS A 127 9.85 -1.01 9.67
CA CYS A 127 9.56 -0.38 8.38
C CYS A 127 8.64 -1.26 7.54
N GLN A 128 8.95 -2.56 7.45
CA GLN A 128 8.14 -3.54 6.71
C GLN A 128 6.70 -3.57 7.21
N TYR A 129 6.49 -3.61 8.53
CA TYR A 129 5.16 -3.57 9.13
C TYR A 129 4.44 -2.24 8.88
N MET A 130 5.12 -1.11 8.99
CA MET A 130 4.55 0.19 8.68
C MET A 130 4.05 0.24 7.23
N LEU A 131 4.87 -0.18 6.27
CA LEU A 131 4.50 -0.23 4.85
C LEU A 131 3.31 -1.17 4.62
N LEU A 132 3.31 -2.34 5.26
CA LEU A 132 2.19 -3.29 5.19
C LEU A 132 0.89 -2.68 5.71
N LEU A 133 0.93 -2.02 6.87
CA LEU A 133 -0.24 -1.36 7.48
C LEU A 133 -0.77 -0.24 6.60
N VAL A 134 0.11 0.62 6.09
CA VAL A 134 -0.26 1.75 5.22
C VAL A 134 -0.91 1.24 3.95
N LEU A 135 -0.29 0.29 3.25
CA LEU A 135 -0.83 -0.24 2.01
C LEU A 135 -2.18 -0.94 2.24
N THR A 136 -2.33 -1.66 3.36
CA THR A 136 -3.60 -2.29 3.74
C THR A 136 -4.70 -1.25 3.93
N ILE A 137 -4.43 -0.16 4.65
CA ILE A 137 -5.38 0.93 4.85
C ILE A 137 -5.72 1.61 3.51
N CYS A 138 -4.73 1.82 2.64
CA CYS A 138 -4.92 2.50 1.36
C CYS A 138 -5.65 1.64 0.30
N SER A 139 -5.57 0.31 0.42
CA SER A 139 -6.35 -0.66 -0.36
C SER A 139 -7.81 -0.78 0.09
N SER A 140 -8.17 -0.13 1.21
CA SER A 140 -9.57 -0.03 1.64
C SER A 140 -10.42 0.78 0.66
N THR A 141 -11.68 0.38 0.48
CA THR A 141 -12.65 1.18 -0.28
C THR A 141 -13.17 2.38 0.49
N GLU A 142 -13.19 2.24 1.81
CA GLU A 142 -13.58 3.30 2.74
C GLU A 142 -12.34 3.94 3.35
N THR A 143 -12.31 5.26 3.47
CA THR A 143 -11.23 5.93 4.21
C THR A 143 -11.61 5.93 5.70
N PRO A 144 -10.85 5.22 6.56
CA PRO A 144 -11.13 5.24 7.99
C PRO A 144 -10.88 6.66 8.54
N PHE A 145 -11.81 7.11 9.37
CA PHE A 145 -11.78 8.39 10.04
C PHE A 145 -11.96 8.18 11.53
N ILE A 146 -11.19 8.91 12.33
CA ILE A 146 -11.37 8.97 13.78
C ILE A 146 -11.81 10.38 14.09
N GLU A 147 -13.00 10.52 14.65
CA GLU A 147 -13.50 11.82 15.08
C GLU A 147 -12.70 12.33 16.30
N THR A 148 -12.48 13.63 16.36
CA THR A 148 -11.70 14.23 17.45
C THR A 148 -12.35 13.91 18.80
N ARG A 149 -11.56 13.41 19.76
CA ARG A 149 -11.99 12.98 21.11
C ARG A 149 -12.83 11.70 21.15
N THR A 150 -12.89 10.92 20.07
CA THR A 150 -13.48 9.57 20.11
C THR A 150 -12.40 8.50 19.91
N CYS A 151 -12.70 7.27 20.33
CA CYS A 151 -11.85 6.10 20.12
C CYS A 151 -12.45 5.12 19.09
N PHE A 152 -13.45 5.56 18.33
CA PHE A 152 -14.14 4.74 17.33
C PHE A 152 -13.79 5.20 15.93
N PHE A 153 -13.72 4.24 15.01
CA PHE A 153 -13.54 4.50 13.60
C PHE A 153 -14.89 4.65 12.92
N SER A 154 -15.06 5.74 12.19
CA SER A 154 -16.12 5.93 11.21
C SER A 154 -15.52 5.96 9.80
N THR A 155 -16.39 5.96 8.79
CA THR A 155 -15.97 6.09 7.39
C THR A 155 -16.25 7.51 6.91
N LEU A 156 -15.37 8.06 6.07
CA LEU A 156 -15.67 9.31 5.38
C LEU A 156 -16.70 9.06 4.28
N THR A 157 -17.63 9.99 4.10
CA THR A 157 -18.62 9.96 3.01
C THR A 157 -18.00 10.04 1.62
N LYS A 158 -16.78 10.59 1.51
CA LYS A 158 -15.98 10.64 0.28
C LYS A 158 -14.61 10.04 0.53
N ARG A 159 -14.23 9.07 -0.30
CA ARG A 159 -12.89 8.45 -0.28
C ARG A 159 -11.82 9.49 -0.60
N LYS A 160 -10.76 9.53 0.22
CA LYS A 160 -9.58 10.36 -0.03
C LYS A 160 -8.65 9.70 -1.05
N ASP A 161 -7.79 10.50 -1.68
CA ASP A 161 -6.74 9.97 -2.56
C ASP A 161 -5.81 9.05 -1.77
N SER A 162 -5.70 7.79 -2.20
CA SER A 162 -4.90 6.78 -1.51
C SER A 162 -3.42 7.16 -1.42
N GLY A 163 -2.89 7.91 -2.40
CA GLY A 163 -1.50 8.39 -2.37
C GLY A 163 -1.29 9.46 -1.30
N GLN A 164 -2.21 10.41 -1.15
CA GLN A 164 -2.19 11.41 -0.07
C GLN A 164 -2.37 10.79 1.31
N VAL A 165 -3.25 9.80 1.44
CA VAL A 165 -3.42 9.05 2.70
C VAL A 165 -2.15 8.28 3.03
N ALA A 166 -1.56 7.59 2.06
CA ALA A 166 -0.31 6.85 2.24
C ALA A 166 0.82 7.78 2.69
N LEU A 167 1.01 8.90 1.98
CA LEU A 167 1.97 9.95 2.32
C LEU A 167 1.81 10.42 3.76
N ALA A 168 0.60 10.78 4.17
CA ALA A 168 0.33 11.32 5.50
C ALA A 168 0.56 10.28 6.61
N LEU A 169 0.13 9.03 6.41
CA LEU A 169 0.32 7.95 7.37
C LEU A 169 1.79 7.59 7.51
N VAL A 170 2.49 7.38 6.40
CA VAL A 170 3.92 7.03 6.40
C VAL A 170 4.75 8.12 7.03
N THR A 171 4.51 9.40 6.68
CA THR A 171 5.24 10.53 7.27
C THR A 171 5.07 10.56 8.79
N LYS A 172 3.83 10.45 9.28
CA LYS A 172 3.55 10.45 10.73
C LYS A 172 4.14 9.24 11.44
N MET A 173 3.99 8.05 10.89
CA MET A 173 4.52 6.82 11.50
C MET A 173 6.05 6.82 11.50
N ALA A 174 6.69 7.32 10.44
CA ALA A 174 8.15 7.44 10.36
C ALA A 174 8.72 8.39 11.43
N TRP A 175 8.02 9.47 11.79
CA TRP A 175 8.43 10.32 12.91
C TRP A 175 8.60 9.52 14.20
N PHE A 176 7.66 8.62 14.49
CA PHE A 176 7.70 7.79 15.69
C PHE A 176 8.72 6.66 15.61
N LEU A 177 8.87 6.02 14.45
CA LEU A 177 9.81 4.90 14.28
C LEU A 177 11.26 5.35 14.24
N TYR A 178 11.54 6.50 13.63
CA TYR A 178 12.90 7.01 13.40
C TYR A 178 13.07 8.41 14.00
N PRO A 179 12.87 8.60 15.31
CA PRO A 179 12.82 9.93 15.92
C PRO A 179 14.10 10.73 15.71
N ASN A 180 15.26 10.06 15.60
CA ASN A 180 16.56 10.71 15.39
C ASN A 180 16.74 11.31 14.00
N MET A 181 15.89 10.94 13.02
CA MET A 181 15.97 11.44 11.64
C MET A 181 15.15 12.72 11.43
N PHE A 182 14.37 13.14 12.41
CA PHE A 182 13.46 14.27 12.30
C PHE A 182 13.69 15.32 13.39
N PRO A 183 13.48 16.61 13.09
CA PRO A 183 13.58 17.67 14.08
C PRO A 183 12.37 17.67 15.03
N TRP A 184 12.58 17.23 16.28
CA TRP A 184 11.57 17.32 17.34
C TRP A 184 11.57 18.65 18.07
N THR A 185 12.73 19.31 18.11
CA THR A 185 12.93 20.62 18.73
C THR A 185 13.21 21.64 17.65
N ASN A 186 12.87 22.90 17.93
CA ASN A 186 13.01 24.01 17.00
C ASN A 186 14.50 24.29 16.75
N THR A 187 15.06 23.58 15.78
CA THR A 187 16.50 23.58 15.50
C THR A 187 16.72 24.28 14.17
N LYS A 188 16.93 25.60 14.28
CA LYS A 188 17.37 26.56 13.24
C LYS A 188 16.29 27.04 12.25
N GLN A 189 16.37 28.33 11.91
CA GLN A 189 15.43 29.02 11.02
C GLN A 189 15.42 28.49 9.56
N ASN A 190 16.48 27.80 9.14
CA ASN A 190 16.70 27.31 7.77
C ASN A 190 16.60 25.77 7.61
N GLY A 191 16.06 25.05 8.60
CA GLY A 191 15.86 23.60 8.54
C GLY A 191 14.39 23.19 8.36
N PRO A 192 14.12 21.87 8.21
CA PRO A 192 12.75 21.36 8.25
C PRO A 192 12.05 21.79 9.54
N TYR A 193 10.73 21.99 9.48
CA TYR A 193 9.94 22.40 10.65
C TYR A 193 10.08 21.41 11.81
N ASP A 194 9.90 21.86 13.06
CA ASP A 194 9.69 20.88 14.12
C ASP A 194 8.41 20.05 13.87
N ILE A 195 8.37 18.82 14.38
CA ILE A 195 7.23 17.90 14.17
C ILE A 195 5.90 18.51 14.61
N TRP A 196 5.86 19.30 15.68
CA TRP A 196 4.61 19.95 16.13
C TRP A 196 4.10 20.94 15.10
N THR A 197 4.97 21.81 14.60
CA THR A 197 4.66 22.76 13.53
C THR A 197 4.25 22.00 12.26
N MET A 198 4.98 20.96 11.88
CA MET A 198 4.69 20.16 10.69
C MET A 198 3.35 19.42 10.80
N ALA A 199 2.99 18.87 11.96
CA ALA A 199 1.72 18.18 12.19
C ALA A 199 0.51 19.11 11.93
N THR A 200 0.61 20.38 12.30
CA THR A 200 -0.44 21.37 12.02
C THR A 200 -0.55 21.71 10.52
N LYS A 201 0.55 21.63 9.77
CA LYS A 201 0.57 21.91 8.32
C LYS A 201 0.03 20.74 7.51
N ILE A 202 0.39 19.50 7.88
CA ILE A 202 -0.15 18.28 7.25
C ILE A 202 -1.66 18.14 7.54
N GLY A 203 -2.13 18.51 8.74
CA GLY A 203 -3.55 18.43 9.09
C GLY A 203 -4.45 19.43 8.36
N ARG A 204 -3.89 20.50 7.78
CA ARG A 204 -4.63 21.51 6.99
C ARG A 204 -4.71 21.18 5.50
N HIS A 205 -3.98 20.17 5.03
CA HIS A 205 -4.07 19.67 3.66
C HIS A 205 -4.50 18.21 3.63
N PRO A 206 -5.81 17.95 3.80
CA PRO A 206 -6.48 16.80 3.22
C PRO A 206 -7.48 17.16 2.12
#